data_AF-A0A3N5XG58-F1
#
_entry.id   AF-A0A3N5XG58-F1
#
_cell.length_a   1.000
_cell.length_b   1.000
_cell.length_c   1.000
_cell.angle_alpha   90.00
_cell.angle_beta   90.00
_cell.angle_gamma   90.00
#
_symmetry.space_group_name_H-M   'P 1'
#
loop_
_entity.id
_entity.type
_entity.pdbx_description
1 polymer ?
#
loop_
_entity_poly.entity_id
_entity_poly.type
_entity_poly.pdbx_seq_one_letter_code
_entity_poly.pdbx_strand_id
1 'polypeptide(L)'
;MTLEHFRHFFREEQKWAAKPLHHVSQGGPAADESDFFSGQSSREQFKHKLDWFAERYADHPNVFAWELWNEINAVRAQGWEDWTAVMLGELRKRFPRTLVTQSLGSYDTDRVREKYRWLAQLQGNDFAQVHRYLDLGASLEVCHGPVDRLAAEAVKELLVLNPGKPVVLAESGAVEPGHTGPFKLYVKDKAGIILHDVLFAPFFAGAAGPGQIWHWDQYVAANNLWFQFKRFA
;
A
#
# COMPACT_ATOMS: atom_id res chain seq x y z
N MET A 1 2.03 8.33 4.67
CA MET A 1 1.10 9.22 3.95
C MET A 1 1.15 8.86 2.49
N THR A 2 0.04 8.40 1.90
CA THR A 2 0.00 8.01 0.49
C THR A 2 -0.47 9.16 -0.39
N LEU A 3 0.26 9.40 -1.47
CA LEU A 3 0.08 10.59 -2.31
C LEU A 3 -0.98 10.40 -3.40
N GLU A 4 -1.17 9.20 -3.94
CA GLU A 4 -2.13 8.93 -5.01
C GLU A 4 -2.68 7.49 -4.92
N HIS A 5 -3.83 7.21 -5.54
CA HIS A 5 -4.47 5.88 -5.43
C HIS A 5 -5.41 5.51 -6.59
N PHE A 6 -5.44 6.28 -7.67
CA PHE A 6 -6.39 6.00 -8.75
C PHE A 6 -6.04 4.71 -9.49
N ARG A 7 -7.04 4.15 -10.19
CA ARG A 7 -6.89 2.96 -11.06
C ARG A 7 -7.24 3.22 -12.53
N HIS A 8 -8.04 4.26 -12.78
CA HIS A 8 -8.44 4.69 -14.11
C HIS A 8 -8.94 6.14 -14.11
N PHE A 9 -9.17 6.72 -15.28
CA PHE A 9 -9.78 8.04 -15.39
C PHE A 9 -11.31 8.01 -15.46
N PHE A 10 -11.90 7.10 -16.26
CA PHE A 10 -13.33 7.23 -16.65
C PHE A 10 -14.17 5.95 -16.60
N ARG A 11 -13.66 4.83 -16.08
CA ARG A 11 -14.46 3.59 -16.02
C ARG A 11 -15.64 3.71 -15.05
N GLU A 12 -16.72 3.00 -15.37
CA GLU A 12 -17.94 2.95 -14.57
C GLU A 12 -17.79 1.99 -13.38
N GLU A 13 -16.99 0.93 -13.53
CA GLU A 13 -16.64 0.05 -12.41
C GLU A 13 -15.68 0.77 -11.45
N GLN A 14 -15.81 0.51 -10.14
CA GLN A 14 -14.91 1.06 -9.12
C GLN A 14 -14.79 2.59 -9.17
N LYS A 15 -15.90 3.33 -9.30
CA LYS A 15 -15.91 4.81 -9.37
C LYS A 15 -15.10 5.53 -8.29
N TRP A 16 -14.95 4.92 -7.10
CA TRP A 16 -14.10 5.43 -6.02
C TRP A 16 -12.61 5.54 -6.40
N ALA A 17 -12.15 4.75 -7.37
CA ALA A 17 -10.79 4.73 -7.89
C ALA A 17 -10.62 5.56 -9.18
N ALA A 18 -11.65 6.28 -9.61
CA ALA A 18 -11.61 7.14 -10.78
C ALA A 18 -10.94 8.48 -10.46
N LYS A 19 -10.05 8.95 -11.36
CA LYS A 19 -9.39 10.25 -11.22
C LYS A 19 -9.36 11.04 -12.52
N PRO A 20 -10.55 11.44 -13.02
CA PRO A 20 -10.67 12.09 -14.33
C PRO A 20 -9.91 13.43 -14.42
N LEU A 21 -9.63 14.09 -13.29
CA LEU A 21 -8.92 15.39 -13.25
C LEU A 21 -7.53 15.36 -13.90
N HIS A 22 -6.90 14.19 -14.00
CA HIS A 22 -5.58 14.05 -14.63
C HIS A 22 -5.66 14.04 -16.15
N HIS A 23 -6.85 13.84 -16.72
CA HIS A 23 -7.04 13.77 -18.16
C HIS A 23 -7.19 15.16 -18.81
N VAL A 24 -6.70 15.31 -20.04
CA VAL A 24 -6.75 16.57 -20.83
C VAL A 24 -8.15 17.16 -20.97
N SER A 25 -9.20 16.32 -21.08
CA SER A 25 -10.60 16.80 -21.16
C SER A 25 -11.11 17.43 -19.86
N GLN A 26 -10.38 17.27 -18.76
CA GLN A 26 -10.68 17.84 -17.44
C GLN A 26 -9.62 18.88 -17.02
N GLY A 27 -8.76 19.31 -17.94
CA GLY A 27 -7.67 20.26 -17.67
C GLY A 27 -6.41 19.64 -17.07
N GLY A 28 -6.31 18.31 -17.01
CA GLY A 28 -5.10 17.60 -16.62
C GLY A 28 -4.10 17.46 -17.77
N PRO A 29 -2.88 16.96 -17.48
CA PRO A 29 -1.80 16.88 -18.47
C PRO A 29 -1.81 15.61 -19.32
N ALA A 30 -2.59 14.58 -18.95
CA ALA A 30 -2.47 13.24 -19.54
C ALA A 30 -3.56 12.93 -20.56
N ALA A 31 -3.21 12.35 -21.70
CA ALA A 31 -4.17 11.82 -22.68
C ALA A 31 -4.79 10.49 -22.24
N ASP A 32 -4.06 9.68 -21.47
CA ASP A 32 -4.52 8.42 -20.89
C ASP A 32 -3.67 8.04 -19.66
N GLU A 33 -3.97 6.92 -19.00
CA GLU A 33 -3.24 6.48 -17.81
C GLU A 33 -1.76 6.14 -18.10
N SER A 34 -1.39 5.74 -19.33
CA SER A 34 0.01 5.48 -19.68
C SER A 34 0.77 6.79 -19.93
N ASP A 35 0.13 7.79 -20.53
CA ASP A 35 0.67 9.16 -20.67
C ASP A 35 0.81 9.87 -19.31
N PHE A 36 0.01 9.51 -18.31
CA PHE A 36 0.25 9.96 -16.94
C PHE A 36 1.64 9.53 -16.42
N PHE A 37 2.04 8.28 -16.65
CA PHE A 37 3.31 7.76 -16.15
C PHE A 37 4.50 8.11 -17.05
N SER A 38 4.31 8.21 -18.36
CA SER A 38 5.38 8.42 -19.34
C SER A 38 5.54 9.89 -19.74
N GLY A 39 4.45 10.65 -19.76
CA GLY A 39 4.40 12.03 -20.23
C GLY A 39 5.15 13.01 -19.34
N GLN A 40 5.96 13.86 -19.96
CA GLN A 40 6.78 14.85 -19.25
C GLN A 40 5.91 15.85 -18.46
N SER A 41 4.81 16.33 -19.05
CA SER A 41 3.88 17.25 -18.39
C SER A 41 3.25 16.64 -17.13
N SER A 42 2.85 15.37 -17.19
CA SER A 42 2.29 14.62 -16.06
C SER A 42 3.31 14.42 -14.94
N ARG A 43 4.55 14.09 -15.30
CA ARG A 43 5.65 13.97 -14.33
C ARG A 43 5.97 15.30 -13.63
N GLU A 44 6.02 16.41 -14.37
CA GLU A 44 6.24 17.73 -13.77
C GLU A 44 5.07 18.16 -12.89
N GLN A 45 3.83 17.89 -13.30
CA GLN A 45 2.66 18.15 -12.44
C GLN A 45 2.74 17.35 -11.12
N PHE A 46 3.14 16.08 -11.19
CA PHE A 46 3.31 15.27 -9.98
C PHE A 46 4.43 15.82 -9.09
N LYS A 47 5.56 16.27 -9.66
CA LYS A 47 6.64 16.92 -8.89
C LYS A 47 6.17 18.21 -8.22
N HIS A 48 5.37 19.05 -8.89
CA HIS A 48 4.77 20.23 -8.25
C HIS A 48 3.85 19.85 -7.08
N LYS A 49 3.10 18.75 -7.19
CA LYS A 49 2.33 18.20 -6.05
C LYS A 49 3.27 17.80 -4.91
N LEU A 50 4.41 17.17 -5.19
CA LEU A 50 5.41 16.84 -4.17
C LEU A 50 5.97 18.11 -3.51
N ASP A 51 6.30 19.15 -4.28
CA ASP A 51 6.80 20.43 -3.77
C ASP A 51 5.78 21.07 -2.81
N TRP A 52 4.50 21.06 -3.17
CA TRP A 52 3.42 21.59 -2.34
C TRP A 52 3.30 20.86 -0.99
N PHE A 53 3.43 19.54 -0.98
CA PHE A 53 3.42 18.74 0.25
C PHE A 53 4.68 18.96 1.07
N ALA A 54 5.84 19.05 0.42
CA ALA A 54 7.12 19.24 1.10
C ALA A 54 7.17 20.57 1.85
N GLU A 55 6.69 21.65 1.22
CA GLU A 55 6.60 22.99 1.83
C GLU A 55 5.85 22.98 3.18
N ARG A 56 4.88 22.09 3.34
CA ARG A 56 3.99 22.04 4.52
C ARG A 56 4.35 20.96 5.51
N TYR A 57 4.82 19.81 5.03
CA TYR A 57 4.83 18.57 5.81
C TYR A 57 6.15 17.80 5.74
N ALA A 58 7.19 18.30 5.05
CA ALA A 58 8.46 17.57 4.93
C ALA A 58 9.07 17.19 6.28
N ASP A 59 8.86 18.05 7.28
CA ASP A 59 9.43 17.94 8.63
C ASP A 59 8.39 17.66 9.70
N HIS A 60 7.18 17.28 9.30
CA HIS A 60 6.11 17.07 10.23
C HIS A 60 6.42 15.81 11.08
N PRO A 61 6.57 15.92 12.41
CA PRO A 61 7.07 14.82 13.25
C PRO A 61 6.15 13.60 13.29
N ASN A 62 4.85 13.78 12.97
CA ASN A 62 3.88 12.69 12.93
C ASN A 62 3.87 11.91 11.59
N VAL A 63 4.70 12.28 10.61
CA VAL A 63 4.80 11.55 9.34
C VAL A 63 6.10 10.76 9.32
N PHE A 64 6.01 9.43 9.43
CA PHE A 64 7.19 8.57 9.37
C PHE A 64 7.59 8.19 7.94
N ALA A 65 6.61 8.12 7.02
CA ALA A 65 6.84 7.71 5.64
C ALA A 65 5.90 8.41 4.65
N TRP A 66 6.39 8.59 3.42
CA TRP A 66 5.65 9.01 2.24
C TRP A 66 5.59 7.88 1.22
N GLU A 67 4.39 7.56 0.77
CA GLU A 67 4.15 6.56 -0.25
C GLU A 67 3.68 7.25 -1.53
N LEU A 68 4.30 6.90 -2.65
CA LEU A 68 3.96 7.47 -3.95
C LEU A 68 2.52 7.15 -4.37
N TRP A 69 2.10 5.90 -4.21
CA TRP A 69 0.82 5.42 -4.70
C TRP A 69 0.32 4.22 -3.90
N ASN A 70 -0.99 4.12 -3.68
CA ASN A 70 -1.60 2.92 -3.10
C ASN A 70 -1.83 1.86 -4.19
N GLU A 71 -1.18 0.71 -4.08
CA GLU A 71 -1.38 -0.43 -5.00
C GLU A 71 -1.21 -0.07 -6.49
N ILE A 72 -0.08 0.52 -6.87
CA ILE A 72 0.11 1.10 -8.21
C ILE A 72 -0.14 0.13 -9.37
N ASN A 73 0.12 -1.16 -9.17
CA ASN A 73 -0.12 -2.23 -10.15
C ASN A 73 -1.62 -2.57 -10.35
N ALA A 74 -2.53 -1.90 -9.63
CA ALA A 74 -3.96 -1.92 -9.94
C ALA A 74 -4.33 -0.99 -11.11
N VAL A 75 -3.44 -0.05 -11.48
CA VAL A 75 -3.60 0.76 -12.68
C VAL A 75 -3.33 -0.09 -13.92
N ARG A 76 -4.28 -0.13 -14.86
CA ARG A 76 -4.11 -0.86 -16.12
C ARG A 76 -3.38 0.00 -17.16
N ALA A 77 -2.14 0.35 -16.86
CA ALA A 77 -1.28 1.18 -17.69
C ALA A 77 0.15 0.64 -17.72
N GLN A 78 0.94 1.12 -18.68
CA GLN A 78 2.37 0.80 -18.78
C GLN A 78 3.23 1.93 -18.20
N GLY A 79 4.48 1.60 -17.85
CA GLY A 79 5.49 2.59 -17.49
C GLY A 79 5.47 3.07 -16.04
N TRP A 80 4.60 2.52 -15.19
CA TRP A 80 4.57 2.88 -13.78
C TRP A 80 5.80 2.37 -13.03
N GLU A 81 6.48 1.31 -13.51
CA GLU A 81 7.74 0.82 -12.92
C GLU A 81 8.87 1.84 -13.08
N ASP A 82 9.09 2.32 -14.31
CA ASP A 82 10.09 3.36 -14.60
C ASP A 82 9.74 4.66 -13.89
N TRP A 83 8.45 5.01 -13.89
CA TRP A 83 7.95 6.16 -13.14
C TRP A 83 8.22 6.02 -11.63
N THR A 84 8.02 4.84 -11.04
CA THR A 84 8.29 4.57 -9.63
C THR A 84 9.76 4.79 -9.31
N ALA A 85 10.67 4.24 -10.13
CA ALA A 85 12.11 4.39 -9.93
C ALA A 85 12.54 5.87 -9.96
N VAL A 86 11.99 6.66 -10.89
CA VAL A 86 12.27 8.10 -10.98
C VAL A 86 11.66 8.86 -9.79
N MET A 87 10.40 8.60 -9.47
CA MET A 87 9.67 9.39 -8.48
C MET A 87 10.05 9.07 -7.04
N LEU A 88 10.58 7.89 -6.74
CA LEU A 88 11.19 7.62 -5.43
C LEU A 88 12.39 8.55 -5.19
N GLY A 89 13.21 8.81 -6.22
CA GLY A 89 14.30 9.77 -6.15
C GLY A 89 13.80 11.20 -5.95
N GLU A 90 12.76 11.61 -6.66
CA GLU A 90 12.15 12.94 -6.51
C GLU A 90 11.48 13.13 -5.14
N LEU A 91 10.89 12.07 -4.59
CA LEU A 91 10.31 12.05 -3.26
C LEU A 91 11.42 12.17 -2.20
N ARG A 92 12.48 11.38 -2.28
CA ARG A 92 13.64 11.45 -1.37
C ARG A 92 14.26 12.86 -1.32
N LYS A 93 14.42 13.53 -2.46
CA LYS A 93 14.97 14.90 -2.51
C LYS A 93 14.15 15.90 -1.69
N ARG A 94 12.83 15.76 -1.71
CA ARG A 94 11.88 16.68 -1.07
C ARG A 94 11.57 16.32 0.38
N PHE A 95 11.71 15.04 0.72
CA PHE A 95 11.44 14.48 2.03
C PHE A 95 12.70 13.82 2.61
N PRO A 96 13.79 14.58 2.88
CA PRO A 96 15.09 14.00 3.25
C PRO A 96 15.13 13.40 4.67
N ARG A 97 14.15 13.73 5.52
CA ARG A 97 14.10 13.34 6.94
C ARG A 97 13.08 12.25 7.27
N THR A 98 12.32 11.79 6.29
CA THR A 98 11.29 10.75 6.46
C THR A 98 11.56 9.59 5.51
N LEU A 99 10.88 8.47 5.70
CA LEU A 99 10.99 7.33 4.77
C LEU A 99 10.17 7.59 3.50
N VAL A 100 10.55 6.96 2.40
CA VAL A 100 9.90 6.99 1.11
C VAL A 100 9.70 5.58 0.59
N THR A 101 8.52 5.32 0.04
CA THR A 101 8.13 3.98 -0.39
C THR A 101 7.12 3.98 -1.53
N GLN A 102 6.85 2.79 -2.06
CA GLN A 102 5.77 2.49 -3.00
C GLN A 102 5.14 1.16 -2.55
N SER A 103 3.82 1.04 -2.67
CA SER A 103 3.09 -0.20 -2.41
C SER A 103 2.69 -0.92 -3.70
N LEU A 104 2.42 -2.21 -3.57
CA LEU A 104 1.75 -3.02 -4.59
C LEU A 104 0.45 -3.54 -4.00
N GLY A 105 -0.48 -3.91 -4.87
CA GLY A 105 -1.70 -4.61 -4.51
C GLY A 105 -1.42 -5.93 -3.79
N SER A 106 -2.48 -6.44 -3.18
CA SER A 106 -2.47 -7.68 -2.40
C SER A 106 -1.57 -8.78 -2.97
N TYR A 107 -0.72 -9.32 -2.10
CA TYR A 107 0.16 -10.46 -2.37
C TYR A 107 -0.62 -11.76 -2.14
N ASP A 108 -1.50 -12.07 -3.07
CA ASP A 108 -2.48 -13.16 -3.00
C ASP A 108 -2.40 -14.14 -4.18
N THR A 109 -1.40 -13.99 -5.05
CA THR A 109 -1.18 -14.84 -6.23
C THR A 109 0.30 -14.95 -6.57
N ASP A 110 0.72 -16.08 -7.16
CA ASP A 110 2.10 -16.26 -7.61
C ASP A 110 2.51 -15.24 -8.69
N ARG A 111 1.54 -14.69 -9.44
CA ARG A 111 1.79 -13.73 -10.52
C ARG A 111 2.43 -12.42 -10.04
N VAL A 112 2.25 -12.03 -8.77
CA VAL A 112 2.82 -10.77 -8.24
C VAL A 112 4.17 -10.95 -7.56
N ARG A 113 4.66 -12.20 -7.37
CA ARG A 113 5.94 -12.48 -6.68
C ARG A 113 7.12 -11.69 -7.25
N GLU A 114 7.25 -11.71 -8.58
CA GLU A 114 8.38 -11.03 -9.24
C GLU A 114 8.27 -9.50 -9.15
N LYS A 115 7.05 -8.95 -9.05
CA LYS A 115 6.87 -7.51 -8.80
C LYS A 115 7.26 -7.14 -7.36
N TYR A 116 6.88 -7.97 -6.40
CA TYR A 116 7.32 -7.80 -5.01
C TYR A 116 8.84 -7.94 -4.86
N ARG A 117 9.46 -8.91 -5.55
CA ARG A 117 10.93 -9.07 -5.62
C ARG A 117 11.60 -7.82 -6.16
N TRP A 118 11.15 -7.35 -7.32
CA TRP A 118 11.67 -6.13 -7.94
C TRP A 118 11.58 -4.93 -6.98
N LEU A 119 10.40 -4.69 -6.37
CA LEU A 119 10.21 -3.52 -5.52
C LEU A 119 10.98 -3.59 -4.19
N ALA A 120 11.07 -4.79 -3.60
CA ALA A 120 11.89 -5.02 -2.40
C ALA A 120 13.39 -4.77 -2.67
N GLN A 121 13.85 -4.95 -3.91
CA GLN A 121 15.25 -4.75 -4.30
C GLN A 121 15.52 -3.38 -4.94
N LEU A 122 14.48 -2.63 -5.30
CA LEU A 122 14.61 -1.31 -5.91
C LEU A 122 15.35 -0.32 -4.98
N GLN A 123 16.35 0.36 -5.52
CA GLN A 123 17.07 1.42 -4.81
C GLN A 123 16.18 2.65 -4.63
N GLY A 124 16.33 3.35 -3.51
CA GLY A 124 15.50 4.51 -3.17
C GLY A 124 14.11 4.15 -2.60
N ASN A 125 13.73 2.86 -2.58
CA ASN A 125 12.59 2.37 -1.80
C ASN A 125 13.10 1.96 -0.40
N ASP A 126 12.88 2.79 0.62
CA ASP A 126 13.59 2.67 1.91
C ASP A 126 13.25 1.41 2.69
N PHE A 127 12.00 0.94 2.58
CA PHE A 127 11.54 -0.28 3.19
C PHE A 127 10.66 -1.05 2.22
N ALA A 128 10.69 -2.37 2.32
CA ALA A 128 9.76 -3.21 1.58
C ALA A 128 8.45 -3.28 2.36
N GLN A 129 7.34 -3.24 1.64
CA GLN A 129 6.03 -3.39 2.25
C GLN A 129 5.21 -4.43 1.50
N VAL A 130 4.29 -5.07 2.21
CA VAL A 130 3.41 -6.10 1.68
C VAL A 130 1.98 -5.88 2.13
N HIS A 131 1.06 -6.06 1.18
CA HIS A 131 -0.36 -6.12 1.43
C HIS A 131 -0.78 -7.59 1.38
N ARG A 132 -1.49 -8.11 2.38
CA ARG A 132 -2.02 -9.48 2.34
C ARG A 132 -3.19 -9.66 3.29
N TYR A 133 -4.23 -10.37 2.85
CA TYR A 133 -5.47 -10.54 3.59
C TYR A 133 -5.86 -11.99 3.75
N LEU A 134 -6.72 -12.23 4.75
CA LEU A 134 -7.68 -13.33 4.69
C LEU A 134 -8.66 -13.03 3.54
N ASP A 135 -8.50 -13.76 2.43
CA ASP A 135 -9.30 -13.64 1.21
C ASP A 135 -9.55 -15.04 0.64
N LEU A 136 -10.79 -15.53 0.73
CA LEU A 136 -11.18 -16.84 0.20
C LEU A 136 -11.25 -16.89 -1.34
N GLY A 137 -11.07 -15.75 -2.02
CA GLY A 137 -10.92 -15.66 -3.48
C GLY A 137 -9.46 -15.55 -3.94
N ALA A 138 -8.50 -15.46 -3.02
CA ALA A 138 -7.07 -15.45 -3.35
C ALA A 138 -6.63 -16.75 -4.01
N SER A 139 -5.60 -16.68 -4.87
CA SER A 139 -5.00 -17.89 -5.46
C SER A 139 -4.04 -18.60 -4.51
N LEU A 140 -3.44 -17.89 -3.56
CA LEU A 140 -2.56 -18.47 -2.56
C LEU A 140 -3.39 -19.06 -1.41
N GLU A 141 -3.24 -20.37 -1.17
CA GLU A 141 -3.95 -21.10 -0.11
C GLU A 141 -3.72 -20.51 1.29
N VAL A 142 -2.54 -19.92 1.54
CA VAL A 142 -2.25 -19.28 2.84
C VAL A 142 -3.23 -18.14 3.16
N CYS A 143 -3.74 -17.45 2.13
CA CYS A 143 -4.71 -16.38 2.27
C CYS A 143 -6.10 -16.87 2.70
N HIS A 144 -6.36 -18.18 2.72
CA HIS A 144 -7.65 -18.73 3.19
C HIS A 144 -7.61 -19.12 4.67
N GLY A 145 -6.41 -19.10 5.27
CA GLY A 145 -6.13 -19.65 6.58
C GLY A 145 -6.05 -18.62 7.71
N PRO A 146 -5.45 -19.02 8.85
CA PRO A 146 -5.23 -18.13 10.00
C PRO A 146 -4.45 -16.86 9.64
N VAL A 147 -4.91 -15.71 10.17
CA VAL A 147 -4.35 -14.39 9.86
C VAL A 147 -2.92 -14.24 10.37
N ASP A 148 -2.61 -14.84 11.51
CA ASP A 148 -1.26 -14.88 12.06
C ASP A 148 -0.26 -15.53 11.09
N ARG A 149 -0.66 -16.64 10.45
CA ARG A 149 0.18 -17.39 9.51
C ARG A 149 0.40 -16.61 8.22
N LEU A 150 -0.66 -16.10 7.58
CA LEU A 150 -0.52 -15.35 6.32
C LEU A 150 0.29 -14.07 6.51
N ALA A 151 0.12 -13.39 7.66
CA ALA A 151 0.84 -12.17 8.00
C ALA A 151 2.32 -12.44 8.26
N ALA A 152 2.63 -13.44 9.08
CA ALA A 152 4.02 -13.81 9.39
C ALA A 152 4.77 -14.34 8.16
N GLU A 153 4.10 -15.12 7.31
CA GLU A 153 4.69 -15.65 6.07
C GLU A 153 4.99 -14.54 5.07
N ALA A 154 4.07 -13.60 4.84
CA ALA A 154 4.29 -12.46 3.95
C ALA A 154 5.55 -11.67 4.32
N VAL A 155 5.73 -11.40 5.62
CA VAL A 155 6.91 -10.69 6.14
C VAL A 155 8.19 -11.50 5.92
N LYS A 156 8.17 -12.79 6.26
CA LYS A 156 9.34 -13.68 6.10
C LYS A 156 9.76 -13.80 4.66
N GLU A 157 8.82 -13.90 3.73
CA GLU A 157 9.13 -13.94 2.31
C GLU A 157 9.89 -12.68 1.87
N LEU A 158 9.41 -11.48 2.24
CA LEU A 158 10.06 -10.23 1.87
C LEU A 158 11.43 -10.06 2.53
N LEU A 159 11.60 -10.48 3.78
CA LEU A 159 12.88 -10.44 4.48
C LEU A 159 13.97 -11.24 3.76
N VAL A 160 13.61 -12.37 3.14
CA VAL A 160 14.57 -13.20 2.37
C VAL A 160 15.01 -12.51 1.07
N LEU A 161 14.18 -11.65 0.47
CA LEU A 161 14.49 -10.98 -0.79
C LEU A 161 15.59 -9.92 -0.64
N ASN A 162 15.66 -9.28 0.52
CA ASN A 162 16.66 -8.28 0.86
C ASN A 162 16.84 -8.17 2.39
N PRO A 163 17.68 -9.03 3.01
CA PRO A 163 17.80 -9.11 4.48
C PRO A 163 18.22 -7.82 5.18
N GLY A 164 18.85 -6.88 4.47
CA GLY A 164 19.24 -5.57 5.02
C GLY A 164 18.14 -4.51 4.96
N LYS A 165 16.99 -4.79 4.31
CA LYS A 165 15.91 -3.84 4.13
C LYS A 165 14.79 -4.11 5.15
N PRO A 166 14.33 -3.09 5.91
CA PRO A 166 13.17 -3.22 6.78
C PRO A 166 11.92 -3.67 6.01
N VAL A 167 11.08 -4.48 6.64
CA VAL A 167 9.82 -4.98 6.06
C VAL A 167 8.64 -4.54 6.93
N VAL A 168 7.56 -4.08 6.31
CA VAL A 168 6.30 -3.74 6.99
C VAL A 168 5.13 -4.47 6.33
N LEU A 169 4.27 -5.12 7.13
CA LEU A 169 2.95 -5.52 6.66
C LEU A 169 2.06 -4.27 6.67
N ALA A 170 1.96 -3.60 5.53
CA ALA A 170 1.40 -2.24 5.42
C ALA A 170 -0.12 -2.23 5.16
N GLU A 171 -0.68 -3.35 4.70
CA GLU A 171 -2.13 -3.50 4.59
C GLU A 171 -2.51 -4.96 4.81
N SER A 172 -3.42 -5.22 5.75
CA SER A 172 -3.89 -6.58 6.06
C SER A 172 -5.26 -6.56 6.73
N GLY A 173 -5.77 -7.73 7.09
CA GLY A 173 -7.10 -7.93 7.64
C GLY A 173 -7.80 -9.06 6.90
N ALA A 174 -9.11 -8.94 6.77
CA ALA A 174 -9.96 -9.82 5.99
C ALA A 174 -10.80 -9.03 4.97
N VAL A 175 -11.07 -9.66 3.84
CA VAL A 175 -11.92 -9.13 2.76
C VAL A 175 -12.93 -10.17 2.29
N GLU A 176 -14.00 -9.72 1.66
CA GLU A 176 -14.86 -10.61 0.88
C GLU A 176 -14.08 -11.16 -0.32
N PRO A 177 -14.42 -12.36 -0.83
CA PRO A 177 -13.66 -13.03 -1.89
C PRO A 177 -13.29 -12.12 -3.06
N GLY A 178 -12.01 -12.08 -3.40
CA GLY A 178 -11.48 -11.31 -4.53
C GLY A 178 -11.54 -9.79 -4.32
N HIS A 179 -11.35 -9.33 -3.08
CA HIS A 179 -11.39 -7.91 -2.70
C HIS A 179 -12.68 -7.20 -3.12
N THR A 180 -13.80 -7.91 -3.07
CA THR A 180 -15.12 -7.36 -3.45
C THR A 180 -15.70 -6.43 -2.39
N GLY A 181 -15.09 -6.40 -1.21
CA GLY A 181 -15.40 -5.47 -0.14
C GLY A 181 -14.84 -5.90 1.22
N PRO A 182 -15.20 -5.15 2.27
CA PRO A 182 -14.83 -5.45 3.65
C PRO A 182 -15.46 -6.75 4.12
N PHE A 183 -14.72 -7.52 4.93
CA PHE A 183 -15.20 -8.81 5.42
C PHE A 183 -16.48 -8.69 6.24
N LYS A 184 -17.55 -9.36 5.80
CA LYS A 184 -18.87 -9.25 6.45
C LYS A 184 -18.91 -9.80 7.86
N LEU A 185 -17.93 -10.63 8.25
CA LEU A 185 -17.86 -11.19 9.60
C LEU A 185 -17.12 -10.30 10.60
N TYR A 186 -16.59 -9.14 10.20
CA TYR A 186 -15.99 -8.18 11.13
C TYR A 186 -16.93 -7.80 12.28
N VAL A 187 -18.23 -7.70 12.03
CA VAL A 187 -19.24 -7.39 13.06
C VAL A 187 -19.27 -8.45 14.17
N LYS A 188 -18.88 -9.70 13.88
CA LYS A 188 -18.88 -10.81 14.84
C LYS A 188 -17.60 -10.90 15.66
N ASP A 189 -16.49 -10.38 15.16
CA ASP A 189 -15.20 -10.43 15.85
C ASP A 189 -15.07 -9.29 16.89
N LYS A 190 -15.85 -9.40 17.96
CA LYS A 190 -15.87 -8.43 19.07
C LYS A 190 -14.62 -8.50 19.95
N ALA A 191 -13.89 -9.61 19.92
CA ALA A 191 -12.63 -9.75 20.63
C ALA A 191 -11.47 -9.07 19.87
N GLY A 192 -11.61 -8.91 18.55
CA GLY A 192 -10.59 -8.32 17.70
C GLY A 192 -9.48 -9.31 17.34
N ILE A 193 -9.80 -10.59 17.17
CA ILE A 193 -8.80 -11.63 16.88
C ILE A 193 -8.05 -11.34 15.58
N ILE A 194 -8.75 -10.91 14.51
CA ILE A 194 -8.09 -10.54 13.25
C ILE A 194 -7.13 -9.37 13.47
N LEU A 195 -7.56 -8.34 14.21
CA LEU A 195 -6.71 -7.19 14.52
C LEU A 195 -5.48 -7.62 15.33
N HIS A 196 -5.65 -8.50 16.31
CA HIS A 196 -4.56 -9.01 17.12
C HIS A 196 -3.51 -9.66 16.24
N ASP A 197 -3.92 -10.59 15.39
CA ASP A 197 -3.01 -11.33 14.53
C ASP A 197 -2.28 -10.39 13.55
N VAL A 198 -2.99 -9.42 12.95
CA VAL A 198 -2.38 -8.40 12.08
C VAL A 198 -1.34 -7.56 12.82
N LEU A 199 -1.58 -7.18 14.08
CA LEU A 199 -0.65 -6.35 14.83
C LEU A 199 0.59 -7.13 15.27
N PHE A 200 0.40 -8.31 15.86
CA PHE A 200 1.46 -9.01 16.60
C PHE A 200 2.24 -10.01 15.75
N ALA A 201 1.57 -10.81 14.91
CA ALA A 201 2.24 -11.86 14.14
C ALA A 201 3.37 -11.33 13.22
N PRO A 202 3.19 -10.27 12.42
CA PRO A 202 4.28 -9.74 11.59
C PRO A 202 5.42 -9.17 12.43
N PHE A 203 5.11 -8.50 13.55
CA PHE A 203 6.13 -7.96 14.46
C PHE A 203 7.03 -9.07 15.02
N PHE A 204 6.44 -10.15 15.54
CA PHE A 204 7.21 -11.31 16.02
C PHE A 204 7.86 -12.13 14.90
N ALA A 205 7.44 -11.93 13.65
CA ALA A 205 8.09 -12.52 12.47
C ALA A 205 9.30 -11.70 11.96
N GLY A 206 9.61 -10.56 12.58
CA GLY A 206 10.76 -9.71 12.22
C GLY A 206 10.43 -8.47 11.40
N ALA A 207 9.15 -8.09 11.27
CA ALA A 207 8.78 -6.82 10.67
C ALA A 207 9.31 -5.63 11.49
N ALA A 208 9.51 -4.50 10.84
CA ALA A 208 10.01 -3.26 11.43
C ALA A 208 8.94 -2.49 12.24
N GLY A 209 7.80 -3.12 12.52
CA GLY A 209 6.68 -2.56 13.27
C GLY A 209 5.51 -3.53 13.31
N PRO A 210 4.44 -3.21 14.08
CA PRO A 210 3.19 -3.96 14.00
C PRO A 210 2.61 -3.86 12.59
N GLY A 211 1.85 -4.88 12.18
CA GLY A 211 1.13 -4.82 10.92
C GLY A 211 0.03 -3.76 10.94
N GLN A 212 -0.40 -3.33 9.76
CA GLN A 212 -1.37 -2.26 9.60
C GLN A 212 -2.68 -2.84 9.09
N ILE A 213 -3.77 -2.56 9.82
CA ILE A 213 -5.10 -3.12 9.55
C ILE A 213 -5.88 -2.24 8.56
N TRP A 214 -6.53 -2.93 7.63
CA TRP A 214 -7.63 -2.42 6.84
C TRP A 214 -8.82 -3.38 7.04
N HIS A 215 -9.97 -2.95 7.57
CA HIS A 215 -10.55 -1.61 7.57
C HIS A 215 -10.68 -1.06 9.00
N TRP A 216 -10.06 0.09 9.32
CA TRP A 216 -10.14 0.63 10.68
C TRP A 216 -11.55 1.14 11.04
N ASP A 217 -12.28 1.72 10.10
CA ASP A 217 -13.59 2.34 10.31
C ASP A 217 -14.69 1.28 10.49
N GLN A 218 -14.67 0.24 9.66
CA GLN A 218 -15.70 -0.80 9.64
C GLN A 218 -15.43 -1.96 10.61
N TYR A 219 -14.18 -2.11 11.08
CA TYR A 219 -13.82 -3.17 12.01
C TYR A 219 -13.31 -2.62 13.34
N VAL A 220 -12.21 -1.87 13.35
CA VAL A 220 -11.58 -1.41 14.60
C VAL A 220 -12.49 -0.44 15.38
N ALA A 221 -12.95 0.62 14.73
CA ALA A 221 -13.82 1.63 15.33
C ALA A 221 -15.19 1.05 15.66
N ALA A 222 -15.80 0.34 14.72
CA ALA A 222 -17.11 -0.30 14.88
C ALA A 222 -17.18 -1.30 16.06
N ASN A 223 -16.05 -1.93 16.40
CA ASN A 223 -15.96 -2.87 17.52
C ASN A 223 -15.22 -2.30 18.75
N ASN A 224 -14.84 -1.01 18.74
CA ASN A 224 -14.07 -0.36 19.82
C ASN A 224 -12.78 -1.11 20.21
N LEU A 225 -12.00 -1.53 19.21
CA LEU A 225 -10.81 -2.37 19.40
C LEU A 225 -9.51 -1.59 19.63
N TRP A 226 -9.59 -0.27 19.82
CA TRP A 226 -8.43 0.61 20.00
C TRP A 226 -7.48 0.21 21.13
N PHE A 227 -7.99 -0.54 22.13
CA PHE A 227 -7.20 -1.04 23.24
C PHE A 227 -6.06 -1.99 22.81
N GLN A 228 -6.15 -2.61 21.63
CA GLN A 228 -5.11 -3.50 21.13
C GLN A 228 -3.80 -2.76 20.81
N PHE A 229 -3.88 -1.52 20.32
CA PHE A 229 -2.71 -0.70 20.00
C PHE A 229 -1.92 -0.26 21.23
N LYS A 230 -2.53 -0.24 22.43
CA LYS A 230 -1.87 0.16 23.70
C LYS A 230 -0.68 -0.73 24.08
N ARG A 231 -0.41 -1.80 23.33
CA ARG A 231 0.65 -2.78 23.61
C ARG A 231 1.96 -2.41 22.90
N PHE A 232 1.90 -1.40 22.03
CA PHE A 232 3.02 -0.83 21.29
C PHE A 232 3.25 0.66 21.63
N ALA A 233 2.61 1.17 22.68
CA ALA A 233 2.66 2.58 23.11
C ALA A 233 3.39 2.74 24.45
#